data_AF-G4YPD7-F1
#
_entry.id   AF-G4YPD7-F1
#
_cell.length_a   1.000
_cell.length_b   1.000
_cell.length_c   1.000
_cell.angle_alpha   90.00
_cell.angle_beta   90.00
_cell.angle_gamma   90.00
#
_symmetry.space_group_name_H-M   'P 1'
#
loop_
_entity.id
_entity.type
_entity.pdbx_description
1 polymer ?
#
loop_
_entity_poly.entity_id
_entity_poly.type
_entity_poly.pdbx_seq_one_letter_code
_entity_poly.pdbx_strand_id
1 'polypeptide(L)'
;KQVLRRYVEEDREIVIWVASVVPLEFDDQRVKGLGFRHQGYAVTKRAKVSKPNREFSLLQLCSLVSPEKEDHTVYDPAAVRALTDFMLGTVAGNITASQELIENVLMDQAVKMHP
;
A
#
# COMPACT_ATOMS: atom_id res chain seq x y z
N LYS A 1 -6.55 12.94 -1.76
CA LYS A 1 -6.35 12.82 -3.24
C LYS A 1 -5.51 11.59 -3.50
N GLN A 2 -5.84 10.77 -4.51
CA GLN A 2 -5.09 9.56 -4.86
C GLN A 2 -4.72 9.55 -6.36
N VAL A 3 -3.54 9.03 -6.66
CA VAL A 3 -3.06 8.76 -8.02
C VAL A 3 -2.62 7.30 -8.09
N LEU A 4 -3.02 6.61 -9.15
CA LEU A 4 -2.63 5.23 -9.45
C LEU A 4 -2.03 5.17 -10.85
N ARG A 5 -0.96 4.40 -11.03
CA ARG A 5 -0.38 4.11 -12.35
C ARG A 5 0.01 2.64 -12.46
N ARG A 6 -0.27 2.04 -13.62
CA ARG A 6 0.12 0.67 -13.97
C ARG A 6 1.17 0.71 -15.08
N TYR A 7 2.18 -0.14 -14.95
CA TYR A 7 3.25 -0.35 -15.91
C TYR A 7 3.34 -1.86 -16.19
N VAL A 8 3.41 -2.22 -17.46
CA VAL A 8 3.55 -3.61 -17.92
C VAL A 8 4.87 -3.69 -18.66
N GLU A 9 5.77 -4.52 -18.16
CA GLU A 9 7.08 -4.81 -18.75
C GLU A 9 7.12 -6.29 -19.18
N GLU A 10 8.19 -6.70 -19.85
CA GLU A 10 8.31 -8.06 -20.40
C GLU A 10 8.22 -9.16 -19.33
N ASP A 11 8.81 -8.93 -18.16
CA ASP A 11 8.95 -9.93 -17.09
C ASP A 11 8.16 -9.61 -15.81
N ARG A 12 7.46 -8.46 -15.78
CA ARG A 12 6.78 -7.96 -14.59
C ARG A 12 5.67 -6.96 -14.87
N GLU A 13 4.71 -6.92 -13.96
CA GLU A 13 3.71 -5.85 -13.86
C GLU A 13 3.91 -5.06 -12.57
N ILE A 14 3.76 -3.74 -12.66
CA ILE A 14 3.97 -2.83 -11.54
C ILE A 14 2.75 -1.91 -11.43
N VAL A 15 2.21 -1.80 -10.23
CA VAL A 15 1.20 -0.79 -9.89
C VAL A 15 1.77 0.11 -8.82
N ILE A 16 1.79 1.42 -9.05
CA ILE A 16 2.28 2.44 -8.11
C ILE A 16 1.10 3.30 -7.70
N TRP A 17 1.01 3.62 -6.41
CA TRP A 17 0.03 4.57 -5.88
C TRP A 17 0.68 5.64 -5.01
N VAL A 18 0.07 6.83 -5.03
CA VAL A 18 0.36 7.94 -4.13
C VAL A 18 -0.97 8.52 -3.66
N ALA A 19 -1.17 8.59 -2.35
CA ALA A 19 -2.34 9.16 -1.73
C ALA A 19 -1.94 10.17 -0.64
N SER A 20 -2.56 11.34 -0.66
CA SER A 20 -2.60 12.25 0.50
C SER A 20 -3.90 12.03 1.24
N VAL A 21 -3.78 11.77 2.53
CA VAL A 21 -4.86 11.45 3.46
C VAL A 21 -4.85 12.48 4.58
N VAL A 22 -6.00 13.08 4.83
CA VAL A 22 -6.22 13.93 6.01
C VAL A 22 -7.26 13.22 6.85
N PRO A 23 -6.92 12.75 8.06
CA PRO A 23 -7.84 12.00 8.87
C PRO A 23 -8.97 12.92 9.37
N LEU A 24 -10.22 12.51 9.12
CA LEU A 24 -11.43 13.26 9.48
C LEU A 24 -11.86 13.00 10.94
N GLU A 25 -11.37 11.92 11.54
CA GLU A 25 -11.87 11.37 12.81
C GLU A 25 -11.21 11.95 14.06
N PHE A 26 -10.17 12.77 13.90
CA PHE A 26 -9.60 13.44 15.04
C PHE A 26 -10.32 14.79 15.25
N ASP A 27 -11.32 14.78 16.13
CA ASP A 27 -11.94 15.99 16.69
C ASP A 27 -10.98 16.71 17.67
N ASP A 28 -9.79 16.16 17.87
CA ASP A 28 -8.71 16.77 18.62
C ASP A 28 -8.03 17.86 17.78
N GLN A 29 -8.16 19.12 18.22
CA GLN A 29 -7.52 20.25 17.57
C GLN A 29 -5.99 20.10 17.42
N ARG A 30 -5.35 19.25 18.23
CA ARG A 30 -3.89 19.01 18.20
C ARG A 30 -3.39 18.33 16.91
N VAL A 31 -4.25 17.66 16.16
CA VAL A 31 -3.90 17.00 14.87
C VAL A 31 -4.66 17.60 13.70
N LYS A 32 -5.41 18.69 13.90
CA LYS A 32 -6.12 19.38 12.84
C LYS A 32 -5.11 19.88 11.79
N GLY A 33 -5.34 19.53 10.53
CA GLY A 33 -4.43 19.85 9.42
C GLY A 33 -3.20 18.94 9.33
N LEU A 34 -3.02 17.98 10.24
CA LEU A 34 -1.94 17.00 10.16
C LEU A 34 -2.40 15.85 9.25
N GLY A 35 -1.89 15.83 8.02
CA GLY A 35 -2.15 14.78 7.04
C GLY A 35 -0.99 13.79 6.94
N PHE A 36 -1.12 12.87 5.99
CA PHE A 36 -0.04 12.01 5.60
C PHE A 36 -0.08 11.62 4.14
N ARG A 37 1.12 11.37 3.61
CA ARG A 37 1.32 10.79 2.29
C ARG A 37 1.59 9.30 2.45
N HIS A 38 0.71 8.50 1.86
CA HIS A 38 0.93 7.08 1.62
C HIS A 38 1.37 6.89 0.18
N GLN A 39 2.51 6.25 0.01
CA GLN A 39 3.05 5.87 -1.29
C GLN A 39 3.30 4.38 -1.27
N GLY A 40 3.15 3.72 -2.39
CA GLY A 40 3.51 2.32 -2.44
C GLY A 40 3.48 1.78 -3.85
N TYR A 41 3.93 0.54 -3.95
CA TYR A 41 3.86 -0.20 -5.18
C TYR A 41 3.59 -1.69 -4.91
N ALA A 42 2.95 -2.31 -5.89
CA ALA A 42 2.82 -3.76 -6.01
C ALA A 42 3.57 -4.18 -7.27
N VAL A 43 4.44 -5.18 -7.16
CA VAL A 43 5.09 -5.81 -8.31
C VAL A 43 4.71 -7.28 -8.35
N THR A 44 4.23 -7.73 -9.50
CA THR A 44 4.06 -9.14 -9.81
C THR A 44 5.07 -9.53 -10.86
N LYS A 45 5.85 -10.58 -10.62
CA LYS A 45 6.85 -11.09 -11.56
C LYS A 45 7.04 -12.58 -11.39
N ARG A 46 7.69 -13.24 -12.35
CA ARG A 46 8.08 -14.65 -12.22
C ARG A 46 9.01 -14.82 -11.01
N ALA A 47 8.71 -15.78 -10.13
CA ALA A 47 9.56 -16.07 -8.99
C ALA A 47 10.84 -16.77 -9.46
N LYS A 48 11.99 -16.44 -8.85
CA LYS A 48 13.30 -17.05 -9.20
C LYS A 48 13.34 -18.57 -8.99
N VAL A 49 12.48 -19.09 -8.11
CA VAL A 49 12.36 -20.52 -7.81
C VAL A 49 11.54 -21.30 -8.84
N SER A 50 10.94 -20.62 -9.82
CA SER A 50 10.12 -21.23 -10.87
C SER A 50 10.93 -22.12 -11.79
N LYS A 51 10.36 -23.29 -12.13
CA LYS A 51 10.93 -24.27 -13.05
C LYS A 51 9.98 -24.48 -14.25
N PRO A 52 10.44 -25.01 -15.40
CA PRO A 52 9.60 -25.19 -16.59
C PRO A 52 8.31 -25.99 -16.36
N ASN A 53 8.28 -26.88 -15.37
CA ASN A 53 7.12 -27.69 -15.00
C ASN A 53 6.42 -27.21 -13.72
N ARG A 54 6.88 -26.10 -13.13
CA ARG A 54 6.37 -25.58 -11.87
C ARG A 54 6.61 -24.08 -11.80
N GLU A 55 5.64 -23.35 -12.32
CA GLU A 55 5.66 -21.90 -12.40
C GLU A 55 5.14 -21.26 -11.13
N PHE A 56 5.82 -20.21 -10.67
CA PHE A 56 5.40 -19.42 -9.51
C PHE A 56 5.48 -17.93 -9.83
N SER A 57 4.51 -17.18 -9.33
CA SER A 57 4.55 -15.73 -9.32
C SER A 57 5.00 -15.24 -7.95
N LEU A 58 5.83 -14.20 -7.93
CA LEU A 58 6.20 -13.45 -6.75
C LEU A 58 5.43 -12.13 -6.75
N LEU A 59 4.61 -11.95 -5.72
CA LEU A 59 3.96 -10.68 -5.40
C LEU A 59 4.81 -9.95 -4.35
N GLN A 60 5.16 -8.69 -4.61
CA GLN A 60 5.87 -7.83 -3.68
C GLN A 60 5.06 -6.56 -3.46
N LEU A 61 4.64 -6.31 -2.22
CA LEU A 61 4.02 -5.06 -1.82
C LEU A 61 5.00 -4.25 -0.98
N CYS A 62 5.12 -2.97 -1.28
CA CYS A 62 5.90 -2.03 -0.50
C CYS A 62 5.08 -0.78 -0.25
N SER A 63 5.11 -0.27 0.98
CA SER A 63 4.48 1.00 1.35
C SER A 63 5.47 1.88 2.10
N LEU A 64 5.44 3.16 1.77
CA LEU A 64 6.07 4.24 2.48
C LEU A 64 4.98 5.17 2.99
N VAL A 65 5.06 5.52 4.26
CA VAL A 65 4.09 6.40 4.91
C VAL A 65 4.87 7.53 5.55
N SER A 66 4.48 8.76 5.26
CA SER A 66 5.16 9.96 5.75
C SER A 66 4.16 11.01 6.22
N PRO A 67 4.36 11.65 7.38
CA PRO A 67 3.54 12.78 7.79
C PRO A 67 3.65 13.93 6.77
N GLU A 68 2.52 14.53 6.41
CA GLU A 68 2.47 15.79 5.65
C GLU A 68 2.18 16.91 6.64
N LYS A 69 3.18 17.75 6.90
CA LYS A 69 3.05 18.95 7.71
C LYS A 69 2.63 20.11 6.82
N GLU A 70 1.73 20.94 7.32
CA GLU A 70 1.52 22.25 6.73
C GLU A 70 2.72 23.15 7.06
N ASP A 71 3.16 23.95 6.09
CA ASP A 71 4.30 24.85 6.25
C ASP A 71 4.08 25.78 7.45
N HIS A 72 5.14 26.02 8.22
CA HIS A 72 5.14 26.89 9.41
C HIS A 72 4.28 26.44 10.60
N THR A 73 3.76 25.21 10.61
CA THR A 73 3.00 24.67 11.75
C THR A 73 3.85 23.76 12.64
N VAL A 74 3.87 24.05 13.94
CA VAL A 74 4.47 23.18 14.96
C VAL A 74 3.37 22.32 15.56
N TYR A 75 3.45 21.01 15.35
CA TYR A 75 2.53 20.04 15.93
C TYR A 75 3.08 19.49 17.26
N ASP A 76 2.17 19.18 18.18
CA ASP A 76 2.49 18.48 19.43
C ASP A 76 3.16 17.12 19.11
N PRO A 77 4.38 16.83 19.62
CA PRO A 77 5.04 15.55 19.39
C PRO A 77 4.19 14.33 19.78
N ALA A 78 3.36 14.44 20.83
CA ALA A 78 2.47 13.35 21.23
C ALA A 78 1.37 13.10 20.20
N ALA A 79 0.83 14.18 19.62
CA ALA A 79 -0.17 14.14 18.57
C ALA A 79 0.40 13.54 17.27
N VAL A 80 1.62 13.94 16.89
CA VAL A 80 2.35 13.37 15.74
C VAL A 80 2.58 11.87 15.93
N ARG A 81 2.96 11.45 17.15
CA ARG A 81 3.16 10.04 17.46
C ARG A 81 1.86 9.24 17.35
N ALA A 82 0.78 9.71 17.98
CA ALA A 82 -0.52 9.04 17.93
C ALA A 82 -1.02 8.86 16.50
N LEU A 83 -0.88 9.90 15.66
CA LEU A 83 -1.23 9.82 14.25
C LEU A 83 -0.33 8.80 13.51
N THR A 84 0.98 8.82 13.78
CA THR A 84 1.92 7.88 13.16
C THR A 84 1.57 6.43 13.49
N ASP A 85 1.27 6.14 14.76
CA ASP A 85 0.89 4.80 15.23
C ASP A 85 -0.42 4.34 14.56
N PHE A 86 -1.43 5.21 14.48
CA PHE A 86 -2.68 4.94 13.77
C PHE A 86 -2.44 4.63 12.28
N MET A 87 -1.60 5.42 11.62
CA MET A 87 -1.29 5.25 10.20
C MET A 87 -0.54 3.95 9.93
N LEU A 88 0.44 3.60 10.77
CA LEU A 88 1.16 2.34 10.66
C LEU A 88 0.22 1.14 10.77
N GLY A 89 -0.71 1.17 11.73
CA GLY A 89 -1.73 0.13 11.87
C GLY A 89 -2.64 0.02 10.65
N THR A 90 -3.15 1.16 10.17
CA THR A 90 -4.04 1.22 8.99
C THR A 90 -3.34 0.70 7.73
N VAL A 91 -2.10 1.14 7.47
CA VAL A 91 -1.35 0.75 6.28
C VAL A 91 -0.97 -0.72 6.33
N ALA A 92 -0.55 -1.24 7.50
CA ALA A 92 -0.29 -2.67 7.67
C ALA A 92 -1.54 -3.51 7.34
N GLY A 93 -2.70 -3.12 7.87
CA GLY A 93 -3.97 -3.78 7.56
C GLY A 93 -4.32 -3.75 6.06
N ASN A 94 -4.15 -2.59 5.42
CA ASN A 94 -4.41 -2.44 3.99
C ASN A 94 -3.47 -3.28 3.12
N ILE A 95 -2.19 -3.43 3.50
CA ILE A 95 -1.24 -4.29 2.78
C ILE A 95 -1.69 -5.75 2.86
N THR A 96 -2.04 -6.23 4.05
CA THR A 96 -2.51 -7.61 4.25
C THR A 96 -3.77 -7.88 3.43
N ALA A 97 -4.76 -6.99 3.52
CA ALA A 97 -6.00 -7.13 2.75
C ALA A 97 -5.76 -7.09 1.23
N SER A 98 -4.83 -6.24 0.77
CA SER A 98 -4.46 -6.17 -0.65
C SER A 98 -3.77 -7.45 -1.12
N GLN A 99 -2.89 -8.03 -0.28
CA GLN A 99 -2.24 -9.29 -0.57
C GLN A 99 -3.26 -10.43 -0.68
N GLU A 100 -4.14 -10.58 0.31
CA GLU A 100 -5.20 -11.60 0.31
C GLU A 100 -6.10 -11.49 -0.92
N LEU A 101 -6.51 -10.27 -1.29
CA LEU A 101 -7.35 -10.04 -2.46
C LEU A 101 -6.65 -10.44 -3.75
N ILE A 102 -5.38 -10.08 -3.93
CA ILE A 102 -4.61 -10.44 -5.12
C ILE A 102 -4.40 -11.96 -5.18
N GLU A 103 -4.01 -12.59 -4.07
CA GLU A 103 -3.82 -14.04 -4.00
C GLU A 103 -5.10 -14.82 -4.31
N ASN A 104 -6.24 -14.40 -3.75
CA ASN A 104 -7.54 -15.02 -4.02
C ASN A 104 -7.93 -14.92 -5.50
N VAL A 105 -7.77 -13.73 -6.12
CA VAL A 105 -8.06 -13.55 -7.56
C VAL A 105 -7.16 -14.43 -8.41
N LEU A 106 -5.87 -14.57 -8.06
CA LEU A 106 -4.93 -15.43 -8.77
C LEU A 106 -5.28 -16.92 -8.62
N MET A 107 -5.67 -17.36 -7.43
CA MET A 107 -6.12 -18.74 -7.19
C MET A 107 -7.39 -19.06 -8.00
N ASP A 108 -8.38 -18.17 -7.99
CA ASP A 108 -9.63 -18.33 -8.76
C ASP A 108 -9.36 -18.47 -10.26
N GLN A 109 -8.41 -17.70 -10.79
CA GLN A 109 -7.99 -17.80 -12.19
C GLN A 109 -7.30 -19.13 -12.49
N ALA A 110 -6.42 -19.60 -11.60
CA ALA A 110 -5.74 -20.88 -11.77
C ALA A 110 -6.73 -22.06 -11.78
N VAL A 111 -7.72 -22.06 -10.88
CA VAL A 111 -8.78 -23.09 -10.85
C VAL A 111 -9.61 -23.06 -12.14
N LYS A 112 -9.94 -21.88 -12.66
CA LYS A 112 -10.72 -21.75 -13.91
C LYS A 112 -9.93 -22.18 -15.16
N MET A 113 -8.59 -22.07 -15.15
CA MET A 113 -7.74 -22.48 -16.27
C MET A 113 -7.40 -23.99 -16.26
N HIS A 114 -7.61 -24.68 -15.14
CA HIS A 114 -7.37 -26.12 -14.99
C HIS A 114 -8.61 -26.84 -14.43
N PRO A 115 -9.67 -27.06 -15.25
CA PRO A 115 -10.80 -27.91 -14.86
C PRO A 115 -10.41 -29.39 -14.75
#